data_AF-A0A8X6VTX9-F1
#
_entry.id   AF-A0A8X6VTX9-F1
#
_cell.length_a   1.000
_cell.length_b   1.000
_cell.length_c   1.000
_cell.angle_alpha   90.00
_cell.angle_beta   90.00
_cell.angle_gamma   90.00
#
_symmetry.space_group_name_H-M   'P 1'
#
loop_
_entity.id
_entity.type
_entity.pdbx_description
1 polymer ?
#
loop_
_entity_poly.entity_id
_entity_poly.type
_entity_poly.pdbx_seq_one_letter_code
_entity_poly.pdbx_strand_id
1 'polypeptide(L)'
;MLPGSSKSLTALFHGCGSHLKLLECVVDGTGGGRVRSTTPADDRYIVLSAKRNRRTTAQQVANQFLAASGKQISRKTVARRLRGGGLYACRPVVCVPLNRQHRIARLQWCREHHNWTEQD
;
A
#
# COMPACT_ATOMS: atom_id res chain seq x y z
N MET A 1 -1.20 -37.21 -4.30
CA MET A 1 -0.68 -37.72 -5.59
C MET A 1 -1.61 -37.29 -6.71
N LEU A 2 -1.20 -36.32 -7.53
CA LEU A 2 -1.15 -36.33 -9.00
C LEU A 2 -0.72 -34.92 -9.47
N PRO A 3 0.11 -34.80 -10.52
CA PRO A 3 0.96 -33.64 -10.74
C PRO A 3 0.29 -32.58 -11.62
N GLY A 4 0.18 -31.34 -11.11
CA GLY A 4 -0.22 -30.19 -11.90
C GLY A 4 0.91 -29.79 -12.85
N SER A 5 0.80 -30.22 -14.11
CA SER A 5 1.71 -29.90 -15.20
C SER A 5 1.88 -28.38 -15.35
N SER A 6 3.02 -27.85 -14.87
CA SER A 6 3.46 -26.48 -15.15
C SER A 6 3.88 -26.41 -16.61
N LYS A 7 2.99 -25.90 -17.46
CA LYS A 7 3.34 -25.64 -18.86
C LYS A 7 4.10 -24.32 -18.93
N SER A 8 5.43 -24.42 -18.93
CA SER A 8 6.33 -23.35 -19.36
C SER A 8 6.15 -23.15 -20.86
N LEU A 9 5.46 -22.08 -21.26
CA LEU A 9 5.46 -21.62 -22.65
C LEU A 9 6.55 -20.57 -22.81
N THR A 10 7.70 -20.99 -23.35
CA THR A 10 8.74 -20.09 -23.85
C THR A 10 8.26 -19.45 -25.15
N ALA A 11 7.79 -18.20 -25.08
CA ALA A 11 7.60 -17.38 -26.27
C ALA A 11 8.95 -16.73 -26.65
N LEU A 12 9.53 -17.15 -27.77
CA LEU A 12 10.65 -16.45 -28.41
C LEU A 12 10.14 -15.14 -29.02
N PHE A 13 10.50 -14.01 -28.43
CA PHE A 13 10.41 -12.70 -29.06
C PHE A 13 11.76 -12.38 -29.73
N HIS A 14 11.76 -12.29 -31.06
CA HIS A 14 12.85 -11.64 -31.79
C HIS A 14 12.66 -10.12 -31.72
N GLY A 15 13.63 -9.41 -31.13
CA GLY A 15 13.69 -7.94 -31.19
C GLY A 15 14.39 -7.27 -30.02
N CYS A 16 15.72 -7.21 -30.10
CA CYS A 16 16.68 -6.28 -29.48
C CYS A 16 16.40 -5.62 -28.09
N GLY A 17 17.27 -5.93 -27.11
CA GLY A 17 17.80 -4.92 -26.20
C GLY A 17 17.39 -4.99 -24.72
N SER A 18 18.34 -5.46 -23.89
CA SER A 18 18.41 -5.43 -22.42
C SER A 18 17.62 -6.49 -21.64
N HIS A 19 18.43 -7.35 -21.01
CA HIS A 19 18.13 -8.51 -20.19
C HIS A 19 17.50 -8.09 -18.85
N LEU A 20 16.23 -8.40 -18.62
CA LEU A 20 15.66 -8.48 -17.27
C LEU A 20 14.80 -9.74 -17.13
N LYS A 21 15.17 -10.52 -16.12
CA LYS A 21 14.65 -11.83 -15.73
C LYS A 21 13.13 -11.93 -15.78
N LEU A 22 12.68 -13.08 -16.27
CA LEU A 22 11.31 -13.61 -16.15
C LEU A 22 10.81 -13.43 -14.72
N LEU A 23 9.86 -12.52 -14.52
CA LEU A 23 9.06 -12.45 -13.30
C LEU A 23 7.79 -13.25 -13.56
N GLU A 24 7.69 -14.43 -12.94
CA GLU A 24 6.47 -15.22 -12.91
C GLU A 24 5.32 -14.34 -12.42
N CYS A 25 4.42 -14.00 -13.35
CA CYS A 25 3.19 -13.32 -13.04
C CYS A 25 2.15 -14.40 -12.71
N VAL A 26 1.90 -14.64 -11.43
CA VAL A 26 0.79 -15.50 -11.00
C VAL A 26 -0.53 -14.85 -11.46
N VAL A 27 -1.26 -15.56 -12.32
CA VAL A 27 -2.56 -15.16 -12.87
C VAL A 27 -3.66 -15.86 -12.09
N ASP A 28 -4.36 -15.14 -11.21
CA ASP A 28 -5.58 -15.65 -10.59
C ASP A 28 -6.79 -15.31 -11.50
N GLY A 29 -7.34 -16.35 -12.16
CA GLY A 29 -8.76 -16.52 -12.46
C GLY A 29 -9.46 -15.64 -13.51
N THR A 30 -9.70 -16.22 -14.69
CA THR A 30 -10.83 -15.99 -15.63
C THR A 30 -11.12 -14.55 -16.08
N GLY A 31 -10.18 -13.94 -16.81
CA GLY A 31 -10.48 -12.78 -17.65
C GLY A 31 -9.34 -12.55 -18.64
N GLY A 32 -9.64 -12.54 -19.95
CA GLY A 32 -8.67 -12.41 -21.05
C GLY A 32 -8.05 -11.02 -21.19
N GLY A 33 -7.69 -10.38 -20.07
CA GLY A 33 -7.07 -9.07 -20.02
C GLY A 33 -5.55 -9.14 -19.96
N ARG A 34 -4.90 -7.99 -20.17
CA ARG A 34 -3.45 -7.83 -19.98
C ARG A 34 -3.07 -8.19 -18.54
N VAL A 35 -2.09 -9.08 -18.41
CA VAL A 35 -1.52 -9.49 -17.12
C VAL A 35 -1.02 -8.28 -16.33
N ARG A 36 -1.30 -8.28 -15.03
CA ARG A 36 -0.94 -7.18 -14.13
C ARG A 36 0.56 -7.17 -13.87
N SER A 37 1.17 -5.98 -13.97
CA SER A 37 2.60 -5.77 -13.69
C SER A 37 2.97 -5.87 -12.20
N THR A 38 2.00 -5.83 -11.28
CA THR A 38 2.24 -6.00 -9.85
C THR A 38 1.45 -7.19 -9.34
N THR A 39 2.09 -7.96 -8.45
CA THR A 39 1.51 -9.13 -7.80
C THR A 39 0.66 -8.73 -6.58
N PRO A 40 -0.21 -9.61 -6.07
CA PRO A 40 -0.93 -9.35 -4.83
C PRO A 40 0.00 -9.08 -3.62
N ALA A 41 1.20 -9.65 -3.61
CA ALA A 41 2.21 -9.36 -2.58
C ALA A 41 2.77 -7.94 -2.71
N ASP A 42 3.08 -7.50 -3.93
CA ASP A 42 3.52 -6.13 -4.23
C ASP A 42 2.45 -5.11 -3.80
N ASP A 43 1.18 -5.40 -4.12
CA ASP A 43 0.06 -4.53 -3.76
C ASP A 43 -0.09 -4.40 -2.24
N ARG A 44 0.05 -5.50 -1.50
CA ARG A 44 0.05 -5.49 -0.03
C ARG A 44 1.20 -4.63 0.51
N TYR A 45 2.41 -4.77 -0.05
CA TYR A 45 3.55 -3.93 0.34
C TYR A 45 3.25 -2.44 0.13
N ILE A 46 2.71 -2.06 -1.03
CA ILE A 46 2.36 -0.67 -1.36
C ILE A 46 1.37 -0.10 -0.35
N VAL A 47 0.31 -0.84 -0.02
CA VAL A 47 -0.72 -0.42 0.93
C VAL A 47 -0.16 -0.31 2.35
N LEU A 48 0.64 -1.28 2.79
CA LEU A 48 1.23 -1.28 4.13
C LEU A 48 2.23 -0.14 4.32
N SER A 49 3.07 0.12 3.32
CA SER A 49 4.03 1.24 3.34
C SER A 49 3.32 2.58 3.50
N ALA A 50 2.22 2.80 2.77
CA ALA A 50 1.40 4.01 2.88
C ALA A 50 0.65 4.10 4.23
N LYS A 51 0.21 2.98 4.81
CA LYS A 51 -0.42 2.96 6.14
C LYS A 51 0.57 3.30 7.25
N ARG A 52 1.80 2.79 7.16
CA ARG A 52 2.86 3.03 8.16
C ARG A 52 3.24 4.50 8.22
N ASN A 53 3.34 5.15 7.07
CA ASN A 53 3.65 6.57 6.96
C ASN A 53 2.56 7.31 6.16
N ARG A 54 1.48 7.73 6.82
CA ARG A 54 0.31 8.36 6.15
C ARG A 54 0.60 9.64 5.36
N ARG A 55 1.80 10.22 5.50
CA ARG A 55 2.24 11.43 4.79
C ARG A 55 3.02 11.13 3.50
N THR A 56 3.36 9.87 3.21
CA THR A 56 4.14 9.53 2.02
C THR A 56 3.34 9.75 0.75
N THR A 57 3.95 10.38 -0.25
CA THR A 57 3.35 10.57 -1.56
C THR A 57 3.43 9.30 -2.41
N ALA A 58 2.57 9.19 -3.41
CA ALA A 58 2.60 8.04 -4.33
C ALA A 58 3.94 7.91 -5.09
N GLN A 59 4.68 9.01 -5.30
CA GLN A 59 6.01 8.96 -5.90
C GLN A 59 7.05 8.42 -4.93
N GLN A 60 7.01 8.84 -3.67
CA GLN A 60 7.89 8.32 -2.62
C GLN A 60 7.68 6.82 -2.43
N VAL A 61 6.42 6.37 -2.43
CA VAL A 61 6.08 4.94 -2.37
C VAL A 61 6.60 4.19 -3.59
N ALA A 62 6.54 4.78 -4.79
CA ALA A 62 7.13 4.17 -5.99
C ALA A 62 8.66 4.02 -5.87
N ASN A 63 9.35 5.03 -5.34
CA ASN A 63 10.79 4.99 -5.14
C ASN A 63 11.20 3.96 -4.07
N GLN A 64 10.45 3.89 -2.96
CA GLN A 64 10.65 2.88 -1.92
C GLN A 64 10.41 1.46 -2.46
N PHE A 65 9.37 1.29 -3.27
CA PHE A 65 9.09 0.02 -3.94
C PHE A 65 10.20 -0.39 -4.91
N LEU A 66 10.71 0.56 -5.70
CA LEU A 66 11.85 0.31 -6.58
C LEU A 66 13.07 -0.15 -5.80
N ALA A 67 13.39 0.50 -4.68
CA ALA A 67 14.51 0.11 -3.82
C ALA A 67 14.32 -1.28 -3.19
N ALA A 68 13.10 -1.64 -2.81
CA ALA A 68 12.82 -2.92 -2.16
C ALA A 68 12.67 -4.10 -3.13
N SER A 69 12.04 -3.89 -4.28
CA SER A 69 11.68 -4.97 -5.22
C SER A 69 12.54 -4.98 -6.48
N GLY A 70 13.27 -3.90 -6.78
CA GLY A 70 14.02 -3.73 -8.04
C GLY A 70 13.14 -3.47 -9.27
N LYS A 71 11.82 -3.37 -9.09
CA LYS A 71 10.84 -3.16 -10.16
C LYS A 71 10.43 -1.69 -10.23
N GLN A 72 10.48 -1.11 -11.43
CA GLN A 72 10.03 0.26 -11.65
C GLN A 72 8.51 0.30 -11.88
N ILE A 73 7.78 1.00 -11.01
CA ILE A 73 6.34 1.21 -11.15
C ILE A 73 6.01 2.69 -11.29
N SER A 74 5.02 3.00 -12.11
CA SER A 74 4.58 4.39 -12.30
C SER A 74 3.82 4.89 -11.07
N ARG A 75 3.89 6.20 -10.81
CA ARG A 75 3.05 6.89 -9.81
C ARG A 75 1.56 6.58 -9.99
N LYS A 76 1.07 6.48 -11.23
CA LYS A 76 -0.33 6.17 -11.55
C LYS A 76 -0.70 4.75 -11.10
N THR A 77 0.20 3.79 -11.27
CA THR A 77 0.00 2.40 -10.80
C THR A 77 -0.12 2.37 -9.28
N VAL A 78 0.80 3.02 -8.56
CA VAL A 78 0.74 3.14 -7.09
C VAL A 78 -0.59 3.74 -6.65
N ALA A 79 -1.00 4.86 -7.26
CA ALA A 79 -2.27 5.50 -6.91
C ALA A 79 -3.49 4.59 -7.13
N ARG A 80 -3.51 3.76 -8.18
CA ARG A 80 -4.58 2.77 -8.40
C ARG A 80 -4.58 1.70 -7.30
N ARG A 81 -3.41 1.18 -6.90
CA ARG A 81 -3.30 0.16 -5.85
C ARG A 81 -3.72 0.71 -4.48
N LEU A 82 -3.34 1.95 -4.17
CA LEU A 82 -3.77 2.63 -2.94
C LEU A 82 -5.30 2.78 -2.90
N ARG A 83 -5.93 3.22 -3.99
CA ARG A 83 -7.40 3.29 -4.08
C ARG A 83 -8.06 1.91 -3.96
N GLY A 84 -7.50 0.89 -4.61
CA GLY A 84 -7.98 -0.49 -4.48
C GLY A 84 -7.89 -1.01 -3.03
N GLY A 85 -6.92 -0.52 -2.26
CA GLY A 85 -6.80 -0.78 -0.81
C GLY A 85 -7.60 0.19 0.08
N GLY A 86 -8.46 1.03 -0.48
CA GLY A 86 -9.31 1.99 0.26
C GLY A 86 -8.56 3.22 0.80
N LEU A 87 -7.35 3.50 0.32
CA LEU A 87 -6.57 4.66 0.74
C LEU A 87 -6.75 5.82 -0.24
N TYR A 88 -7.17 6.96 0.32
CA TYR A 88 -7.36 8.21 -0.38
C TYR A 88 -6.49 9.30 0.22
N ALA A 89 -6.25 10.36 -0.57
CA ALA A 89 -5.57 11.54 -0.05
C ALA A 89 -6.50 12.26 0.93
N CYS A 90 -5.99 12.57 2.12
CA CYS A 90 -6.69 13.33 3.14
C CYS A 90 -5.90 14.58 3.52
N ARG A 91 -6.58 15.65 3.90
CA ARG A 91 -5.96 16.82 4.52
C ARG A 91 -5.75 16.53 6.01
N PRO A 92 -4.53 16.68 6.56
CA PRO A 92 -4.32 16.53 7.99
C PRO A 92 -5.14 17.60 8.74
N VAL A 93 -5.77 17.21 9.85
CA VAL A 93 -6.44 18.18 10.73
C VAL A 93 -5.36 18.99 11.45
N VAL A 94 -5.52 20.31 11.44
CA VAL A 94 -4.64 21.22 12.17
C VAL A 94 -5.08 21.22 13.64
N CYS A 95 -4.20 20.78 14.53
CA CYS A 95 -4.44 20.76 15.96
C CYS A 95 -3.31 21.49 16.69
N VAL A 96 -3.63 22.14 17.81
CA VAL A 96 -2.61 22.67 18.72
C VAL A 96 -1.85 21.49 19.33
N PRO A 97 -0.50 21.46 19.28
CA PRO A 97 0.28 20.38 19.86
C PRO A 97 0.10 20.36 21.38
N LEU A 98 -0.38 19.23 21.92
CA LEU A 98 -0.49 19.02 23.35
C LEU A 98 0.79 18.38 23.89
N ASN A 99 1.41 19.02 24.89
CA ASN A 99 2.49 18.41 25.66
C ASN A 99 1.96 17.20 26.46
N ARG A 100 2.85 16.29 26.87
CA ARG A 100 2.53 15.09 27.64
C ARG A 100 1.75 15.41 28.93
N GLN A 101 2.15 16.45 29.66
CA GLN A 101 1.47 16.89 30.89
C GLN A 101 0.02 17.31 30.61
N HIS A 102 -0.21 18.13 29.57
CA HIS A 102 -1.56 18.53 29.17
C HIS A 102 -2.44 17.34 28.80
N ARG A 103 -1.87 16.32 28.12
CA ARG A 103 -2.61 15.09 27.77
C ARG A 103 -3.03 14.30 29.01
N ILE A 104 -2.16 14.21 30.02
CA ILE A 104 -2.44 13.50 31.28
C ILE A 104 -3.53 14.24 32.06
N ALA A 105 -3.36 15.55 32.28
CA ALA A 105 -4.33 16.37 33.02
C ALA A 105 -5.71 16.35 32.36
N ARG A 106 -5.77 16.49 31.03
CA ARG A 106 -7.03 16.43 30.28
C ARG A 106 -7.70 15.07 30.39
N LEU A 107 -6.94 13.98 30.37
CA LEU A 107 -7.48 12.63 30.54
C LEU A 107 -7.99 12.39 31.96
N GLN A 108 -7.27 12.87 32.98
CA GLN A 108 -7.71 12.78 34.38
C GLN A 108 -9.03 13.52 34.58
N TRP A 109 -9.08 14.78 34.11
CA TRP A 109 -10.30 15.58 34.17
C TRP A 109 -11.48 14.90 33.49
N CYS A 110 -11.31 14.39 32.26
CA CYS A 110 -12.38 13.67 31.55
C CYS A 110 -12.84 12.40 32.28
N ARG A 111 -11.96 11.72 33.01
CA ARG A 111 -12.33 10.51 33.78
C ARG A 111 -13.11 10.87 35.04
N GLU A 112 -12.66 11.90 35.75
CA GLU A 112 -13.32 12.43 36.95
C GLU A 112 -14.72 12.94 36.63
N HIS A 113 -14.89 13.59 35.47
CA HIS A 113 -16.14 14.23 35.05
C HIS A 113 -16.91 13.43 33.99
N HIS A 114 -16.70 12.10 33.88
CA HIS A 114 -17.33 11.32 32.81
C HIS A 114 -18.86 11.19 32.96
N ASN A 115 -19.38 11.29 34.19
CA ASN A 115 -20.80 11.22 34.53
C ASN A 115 -21.38 12.58 34.90
N TRP A 116 -20.70 13.68 34.57
CA TRP A 116 -21.20 14.99 34.92
C TRP A 116 -22.52 15.26 34.20
N THR A 117 -23.57 15.55 34.97
CA THR A 117 -24.90 15.91 34.46
C THR A 117 -25.24 17.34 34.87
N GLU A 118 -26.17 17.99 34.17
CA GLU A 118 -26.56 19.39 34.43
C GLU A 118 -27.24 19.61 35.81
N GLN A 119 -27.45 18.56 36.60
CA GLN A 119 -28.11 18.59 37.91
C GLN A 119 -27.13 18.59 39.10
N ASP A 120 -25.82 18.52 38.85
CA ASP A 120 -24.74 18.65 39.85
C ASP A 120 -24.29 20.11 40.03
#